data_AF-A0A538EP73-F1
#
_entry.id   AF-A0A538EP73-F1
#
_cell.length_a   1.000
_cell.length_b   1.000
_cell.length_c   1.000
_cell.angle_alpha   90.00
_cell.angle_beta   90.00
_cell.angle_gamma   90.00
#
_symmetry.space_group_name_H-M   'P 1'
#
loop_
_entity.id
_entity.type
_entity.pdbx_description
1 polymer ?
#
loop_
_entity_poly.entity_id
_entity_poly.type
_entity_poly.pdbx_seq_one_letter_code
_entity_poly.pdbx_strand_id
1 'polypeptide(L)' 'MDFTLTELDHRSADGIEISLLWSRMTNQLMVAVADSRSGESFEVRAPADKALDVFRHPFAYAA' A
#
# COMPACT_ATOMS: atom_id res chain seq x y z
N MET A 1 -8.86 -3.12 -13.31
CA MET A 1 -8.48 -4.21 -12.40
C MET A 1 -7.30 -4.91 -13.03
N ASP A 2 -6.14 -4.42 -12.67
CA ASP A 2 -4.81 -4.93 -12.94
C ASP A 2 -4.62 -6.26 -12.22
N PHE A 3 -4.89 -7.35 -12.93
CA PHE A 3 -4.78 -8.73 -12.42
C PHE A 3 -3.34 -9.18 -12.10
N THR A 4 -2.39 -8.26 -12.00
CA THR A 4 -0.95 -8.54 -11.79
C THR A 4 -0.49 -8.27 -10.36
N LEU A 5 -1.28 -7.56 -9.56
CA LEU A 5 -1.01 -7.29 -8.14
C LEU A 5 -1.67 -8.36 -7.27
N THR A 6 -0.87 -8.95 -6.38
CA THR A 6 -1.33 -9.84 -5.31
C THR A 6 -1.35 -9.07 -4.01
N GLU A 7 -2.50 -8.96 -3.37
CA GLU A 7 -2.57 -8.43 -2.00
C GLU A 7 -1.96 -9.44 -1.03
N LEU A 8 -1.00 -8.97 -0.22
CA LEU A 8 -0.30 -9.76 0.78
C LEU A 8 -0.86 -9.52 2.19
N ASP A 9 -1.27 -8.29 2.47
CA ASP A 9 -1.85 -7.88 3.73
C ASP A 9 -2.76 -6.67 3.52
N HIS A 10 -3.73 -6.51 4.41
CA HIS A 10 -4.72 -5.45 4.34
C HIS A 10 -5.12 -5.01 5.74
N ARG A 11 -5.27 -3.69 5.92
CA ARG A 11 -5.86 -3.13 7.13
C ARG A 11 -6.74 -1.94 6.79
N SER A 12 -7.77 -1.77 7.61
CA SER A 12 -8.66 -0.62 7.56
C SER A 12 -8.79 -0.01 8.95
N ALA A 13 -8.79 1.33 9.01
CA ALA A 13 -9.01 2.08 10.23
C ALA A 13 -9.52 3.49 9.89
N ASP A 14 -10.55 3.95 10.60
CA ASP A 14 -11.07 5.33 10.52
C ASP A 14 -11.31 5.83 9.08
N GLY A 15 -11.83 4.98 8.20
CA GLY A 15 -12.11 5.33 6.80
C GLY A 15 -10.90 5.33 5.87
N ILE A 16 -9.74 4.86 6.36
CA ILE A 16 -8.52 4.66 5.57
C ILE A 16 -8.34 3.15 5.34
N GLU A 17 -8.25 2.78 4.08
CA GLU A 17 -7.94 1.43 3.60
C GLU A 17 -6.47 1.38 3.16
N ILE A 18 -5.72 0.38 3.62
CA ILE A 18 -4.30 0.23 3.33
C ILE A 18 -4.03 -1.22 2.92
N SER A 19 -3.48 -1.41 1.73
CA SER A 19 -3.13 -2.74 1.20
C SER A 19 -1.65 -2.81 0.86
N LEU A 20 -0.99 -3.88 1.32
CA LEU A 20 0.34 -4.26 0.86
C LEU A 20 0.19 -5.14 -0.38
N LEU A 21 0.69 -4.65 -1.51
CA LEU A 21 0.55 -5.28 -2.82
C LEU A 21 1.90 -5.75 -3.34
N TRP A 22 1.91 -6.92 -3.98
CA TRP A 22 3.07 -7.47 -4.67
C TRP A 22 2.80 -7.61 -6.16
N SER A 23 3.61 -6.94 -6.97
CA SER A 23 3.68 -7.18 -8.41
C SER A 23 4.56 -8.38 -8.71
N ARG A 24 3.95 -9.47 -9.17
CA ARG A 24 4.68 -10.68 -9.57
C ARG A 24 5.54 -10.47 -10.81
N MET A 25 5.14 -9.53 -11.68
CA MET A 25 5.86 -9.24 -12.93
C MET A 25 7.17 -8.51 -12.68
N THR A 26 7.17 -7.53 -11.78
CA THR A 26 8.36 -6.72 -11.48
C THR A 26 9.07 -7.14 -10.20
N ASN A 27 8.47 -8.07 -9.45
CA ASN A 27 8.90 -8.48 -8.12
C ASN A 27 9.04 -7.28 -7.16
N GLN A 28 8.10 -6.33 -7.24
CA GLN A 28 8.09 -5.12 -6.41
C GLN A 28 6.92 -5.14 -5.44
N LEU A 29 7.15 -4.58 -4.26
CA LEU A 29 6.14 -4.37 -3.24
C LEU A 29 5.73 -2.89 -3.21
N MET A 30 4.46 -2.66 -2.98
CA MET A 30 3.83 -1.34 -2.95
C MET A 30 2.80 -1.30 -1.83
N VAL A 31 2.62 -0.15 -1.22
CA VAL A 31 1.52 0.08 -0.28
C VAL A 31 0.55 1.05 -0.94
N ALA A 32 -0.68 0.60 -1.17
CA ALA A 32 -1.77 1.42 -1.64
C ALA A 32 -2.56 1.94 -0.44
N VAL A 33 -2.89 3.22 -0.45
CA VAL A 33 -3.71 3.88 0.56
C VAL A 33 -4.91 4.51 -0.13
N ALA A 34 -6.11 4.29 0.41
CA ALA A 34 -7.32 4.99 0.04
C ALA A 34 -7.96 5.60 1.29
N ASP A 35 -8.04 6.93 1.33
CA ASP A 35 -8.70 7.68 2.39
C ASP A 35 -10.07 8.14 1.90
N SER A 36 -11.11 7.45 2.36
CA SER A 36 -12.50 7.78 2.00
C SER A 36 -13.00 9.11 2.58
N ARG A 37 -12.31 9.66 3.59
CA ARG A 37 -12.71 10.91 4.27
C ARG A 37 -12.26 12.13 3.49
N SER A 38 -11.05 12.10 2.96
CA SER A 38 -10.53 13.14 2.06
C SER A 38 -10.90 12.87 0.60
N GLY A 39 -11.18 11.61 0.25
CA GLY A 39 -11.35 11.15 -1.12
C GLY A 39 -10.02 10.96 -1.86
N GLU A 40 -8.89 11.00 -1.14
CA GLU A 40 -7.56 10.85 -1.72
C GLU A 40 -7.11 9.39 -1.73
N SER A 41 -6.29 9.05 -2.73
CA SER A 41 -5.58 7.78 -2.77
C SER A 41 -4.18 7.96 -3.31
N PHE A 42 -3.25 7.14 -2.83
CA PHE A 42 -1.87 7.16 -3.28
C PHE A 42 -1.19 5.81 -3.08
N GLU A 43 -0.05 5.64 -3.74
CA GLU A 43 0.77 4.43 -3.66
C GLU A 43 2.20 4.80 -3.29
N VAL A 44 2.81 3.99 -2.43
CA VAL A 44 4.19 4.15 -2.00
C VAL A 44 4.96 2.88 -2.32
N ARG A 45 6.13 3.02 -2.93
CA ARG A 45 7.03 1.87 -3.13
C ARG A 45 7.52 1.36 -1.77
N ALA A 46 7.40 0.06 -1.56
CA ALA A 46 7.77 -0.60 -0.32
C ALA A 46 8.99 -1.51 -0.58
N PRO A 47 10.23 -1.07 -0.31
CA PRO A 47 11.39 -1.95 -0.35
C PRO A 47 11.16 -3.19 0.53
N ALA A 48 11.58 -4.38 0.10
CA ALA A 48 11.23 -5.64 0.77
C ALA A 48 11.72 -5.70 2.24
N ASP A 49 12.84 -5.06 2.55
CA ASP A 49 13.41 -4.94 3.90
C ASP A 49 12.62 -3.98 4.80
N LYS A 50 11.79 -3.10 4.23
CA LYS A 50 10.98 -2.10 4.95
C LYS A 50 9.48 -2.25 4.69
N ALA A 51 9.05 -3.28 3.97
CA ALA A 51 7.69 -3.32 3.45
C ALA A 51 6.62 -3.24 4.54
N LEU A 52 6.85 -3.92 5.66
CA LEU A 52 5.96 -3.88 6.81
C LEU A 52 5.98 -2.54 7.55
N ASP A 53 7.11 -1.83 7.53
CA ASP A 53 7.22 -0.49 8.11
C ASP A 53 6.47 0.54 7.27
N VAL A 54 6.65 0.50 5.94
CA VAL A 54 5.89 1.33 5.00
C VAL A 54 4.38 1.03 5.11
N PHE A 55 3.98 -0.24 5.26
CA PHE A 55 2.58 -0.63 5.44
C PHE A 55 1.96 -0.07 6.74
N ARG A 56 2.75 -0.02 7.82
CA ARG A 56 2.31 0.54 9.11
C ARG A 56 2.31 2.06 9.13
N HIS A 57 3.20 2.70 8.39
CA HIS A 57 3.40 4.15 8.41
C HIS A 57 3.43 4.78 7.00
N PRO A 58 2.46 4.54 6.11
CA PRO A 58 2.57 4.94 4.71
C PRO A 58 2.65 6.46 4.53
N PHE A 59 1.97 7.23 5.38
CA PHE A 59 2.02 8.70 5.37
C PHE A 59 3.40 9.27 5.69
N ALA A 60 4.25 8.54 6.42
CA ALA A 60 5.64 8.97 6.67
C ALA A 60 6.55 8.79 5.44
N TYR A 61 6.15 7.93 4.51
CA TYR A 61 6.90 7.61 3.29
C TYR A 61 6.31 8.24 2.02
N ALA A 62 5.20 8.97 2.15
CA ALA A 62 4.55 9.70 1.06
C ALA A 62 5.02 11.17 0.92
N ALA A 63 5.96 11.60 1.78
CA ALA A 63 6.48 12.98 1.86
C ALA A 63 7.59 13.30 0.85
#